data_AF-A0A950CNI8-F1
#
_entry.id   AF-A0A950CNI8-F1
#
_cell.length_a   1.000
_cell.length_b   1.000
_cell.length_c   1.000
_cell.angle_alpha   90.00
_cell.angle_beta   90.00
_cell.angle_gamma   90.00
#
_symmetry.space_group_name_H-M   'P 1'
#
loop_
_entity.id
_entity.type
_entity.pdbx_description
1 polymer ?
#
loop_
_entity_poly.entity_id
_entity_poly.type
_entity_poly.pdbx_seq_one_letter_code
_entity_poly.pdbx_strand_id
1 'polypeptide(L)'
;LLDPSIRKIAIANPLHAPYGAAAVAAMKHAGIYEQVKDKLVQGENISQAAQFVHSGNAEVGIVALSLALAPAMKSDGRYVVIPPGDYPPLIQAAVILKSSQEKAVANQFLKFLKESGTVALMRQYGFAVPEDIASAHGNTSASQ
;
A
#
# COMPACT_ATOMS: atom_id res chain seq x y z
N LEU A 1 11.40 -12.99 4.57
CA LEU A 1 11.19 -13.54 3.22
C LEU A 1 12.17 -14.67 2.86
N LEU A 2 13.39 -14.66 3.40
CA LEU A 2 14.39 -15.72 3.15
C LEU A 2 14.20 -17.00 3.98
N ASP A 3 13.23 -17.00 4.91
CA ASP A 3 12.94 -18.19 5.71
C ASP A 3 12.56 -19.38 4.79
N PRO A 4 13.16 -20.57 4.97
CA PRO A 4 12.87 -21.74 4.15
C PRO A 4 11.41 -22.19 4.17
N SER A 5 10.66 -21.90 5.24
CA SER A 5 9.23 -22.19 5.32
C SER A 5 8.37 -21.36 4.37
N ILE A 6 8.89 -20.21 3.90
CA ILE A 6 8.23 -19.36 2.93
C ILE A 6 8.51 -19.90 1.53
N ARG A 7 7.50 -20.51 0.91
CA ARG A 7 7.58 -21.10 -0.43
C ARG A 7 6.93 -20.22 -1.50
N LYS A 8 5.90 -19.47 -1.11
CA LYS A 8 5.16 -18.55 -1.98
C LYS A 8 5.04 -17.19 -1.32
N ILE A 9 5.37 -16.16 -2.09
CA ILE A 9 5.27 -14.75 -1.68
C ILE A 9 4.30 -14.06 -2.63
N ALA A 10 3.14 -13.67 -2.13
CA ALA A 10 2.15 -12.97 -2.93
C ALA A 10 2.53 -11.50 -3.14
N ILE A 11 2.52 -11.05 -4.38
CA ILE A 11 2.62 -9.63 -4.75
C ILE A 11 1.57 -9.31 -5.81
N ALA A 12 1.20 -8.03 -5.94
CA ALA A 12 0.47 -7.60 -7.13
C ALA A 12 1.41 -7.65 -8.35
N ASN A 13 0.86 -7.81 -9.55
CA ASN A 13 1.63 -7.87 -10.79
C ASN A 13 2.39 -6.55 -10.99
N PRO A 14 3.74 -6.57 -10.97
CA PRO A 14 4.55 -5.36 -11.01
C PRO A 14 4.49 -4.61 -12.35
N LEU A 15 4.01 -5.24 -13.42
CA LEU A 15 3.86 -4.59 -14.73
C LEU A 15 2.64 -3.67 -14.81
N HIS A 16 1.61 -3.91 -14.00
CA HIS A 16 0.33 -3.21 -14.11
C HIS A 16 -0.13 -2.57 -12.80
N ALA A 17 0.35 -3.03 -11.65
CA ALA A 17 -0.07 -2.55 -10.34
C ALA A 17 1.06 -1.78 -9.62
N PRO A 18 0.83 -0.50 -9.21
CA PRO A 18 1.81 0.29 -8.47
C PRO A 18 2.35 -0.40 -7.22
N TYR A 19 1.49 -1.11 -6.48
CA TYR A 19 1.90 -1.89 -5.30
C TYR A 19 2.83 -3.05 -5.63
N GLY A 20 2.69 -3.68 -6.80
CA GLY A 20 3.58 -4.73 -7.27
C GLY A 20 4.98 -4.18 -7.57
N ALA A 21 5.02 -3.05 -8.27
CA ALA A 21 6.28 -2.35 -8.56
C ALA A 21 6.98 -1.92 -7.26
N ALA A 22 6.24 -1.38 -6.29
CA ALA A 22 6.77 -1.01 -4.97
C ALA A 22 7.31 -2.23 -4.19
N ALA A 23 6.61 -3.37 -4.22
CA ALA A 23 7.07 -4.61 -3.60
C ALA A 23 8.40 -5.09 -4.18
N VAL A 24 8.53 -5.08 -5.51
CA VAL A 24 9.78 -5.42 -6.20
C VAL A 24 10.89 -4.42 -5.84
N ALA A 25 10.59 -3.12 -5.83
CA ALA A 25 11.56 -2.09 -5.44
C ALA A 25 12.07 -2.29 -4.00
N ALA A 26 11.17 -2.57 -3.05
CA ALA A 26 11.54 -2.87 -1.66
C ALA A 26 12.45 -4.10 -1.55
N MET A 27 12.12 -5.20 -2.27
CA MET A 27 12.96 -6.40 -2.28
C MET A 27 14.33 -6.16 -2.92
N LYS A 28 14.41 -5.28 -3.94
CA LYS A 28 15.66 -4.88 -4.57
C LYS A 28 16.50 -3.99 -3.66
N HIS A 29 15.86 -3.03 -2.98
CA HIS A 29 16.50 -2.17 -1.98
C HIS A 29 17.12 -3.02 -0.86
N ALA A 30 16.39 -4.02 -0.38
CA ALA A 30 16.86 -4.96 0.63
C ALA A 30 17.88 -6.01 0.10
N GLY A 31 18.20 -6.03 -1.20
CA GLY A 31 19.18 -6.96 -1.78
C GLY A 31 18.74 -8.43 -1.85
N ILE A 32 17.45 -8.72 -1.69
CA ILE A 32 16.93 -10.11 -1.60
C ILE A 32 16.15 -10.56 -2.85
N TYR A 33 15.83 -9.65 -3.77
CA TYR A 33 14.96 -9.93 -4.90
C TYR A 33 15.39 -11.18 -5.70
N GLU A 34 16.66 -11.30 -6.07
CA GLU A 34 17.17 -12.43 -6.84
C GLU A 34 17.04 -13.78 -6.11
N GLN A 35 17.03 -13.78 -4.78
CA GLN A 35 16.91 -14.99 -3.95
C GLN A 35 15.45 -15.46 -3.80
N VAL A 36 14.49 -14.57 -4.03
CA VAL A 36 13.06 -14.84 -3.79
C VAL A 36 12.20 -14.74 -5.03
N LYS A 37 12.74 -14.30 -6.17
CA LYS A 37 11.98 -14.08 -7.41
C LYS A 37 11.21 -15.32 -7.88
N ASP A 38 11.78 -16.51 -7.69
CA ASP A 38 11.15 -17.78 -8.10
C ASP A 38 10.04 -18.23 -7.14
N LYS A 39 9.93 -17.59 -5.96
CA LYS A 39 8.85 -17.79 -4.99
C LYS A 39 7.67 -16.86 -5.22
N LEU A 40 7.77 -15.89 -6.14
CA LEU A 40 6.74 -14.86 -6.31
C LEU A 40 5.51 -15.44 -7.00
N VAL A 41 4.35 -15.24 -6.37
CA VAL A 41 3.04 -15.50 -6.95
C VAL A 41 2.36 -14.16 -7.20
N GLN A 42 2.02 -13.89 -8.44
CA GLN A 42 1.50 -12.58 -8.85
C GLN A 42 -0.03 -12.62 -8.93
N GLY A 43 -0.70 -11.76 -8.18
CA GLY A 43 -2.10 -11.42 -8.41
C GLY A 43 -2.22 -10.26 -9.39
N GLU A 44 -3.31 -10.18 -10.15
CA GLU A 44 -3.59 -9.09 -11.09
C GLU A 44 -3.59 -7.71 -10.43
N ASN A 45 -3.96 -7.64 -9.14
CA ASN A 45 -3.97 -6.42 -8.36
C ASN A 45 -3.67 -6.69 -6.88
N ILE A 46 -3.63 -5.62 -6.09
CA ILE A 46 -3.27 -5.68 -4.67
C ILE A 46 -4.27 -6.45 -3.81
N SER A 47 -5.57 -6.40 -4.16
CA SER A 47 -6.60 -7.15 -3.46
C SER A 47 -6.46 -8.65 -3.69
N GLN A 48 -6.12 -9.08 -4.92
CA GLN A 48 -5.89 -10.49 -5.21
C GLN A 48 -4.62 -11.02 -4.52
N ALA A 49 -3.55 -10.22 -4.47
CA ALA A 49 -2.36 -10.57 -3.71
C ALA A 49 -2.70 -10.79 -2.22
N ALA A 50 -3.53 -9.93 -1.62
CA ALA A 50 -4.01 -10.13 -0.25
C ALA A 50 -4.89 -11.37 -0.10
N GLN A 51 -5.76 -11.66 -1.08
CA GLN A 51 -6.58 -12.88 -1.08
C GLN A 51 -5.71 -14.15 -1.07
N PHE A 52 -4.60 -14.18 -1.82
CA PHE A 52 -3.70 -15.33 -1.80
C PHE A 52 -3.09 -15.57 -0.42
N VAL A 53 -2.76 -14.51 0.33
CA VAL A 53 -2.29 -14.64 1.71
C VAL A 53 -3.43 -15.11 2.62
N HIS A 54 -4.58 -14.45 2.54
CA HIS A 54 -5.74 -14.75 3.40
C HIS A 54 -6.24 -16.19 3.23
N SER A 55 -6.24 -16.72 2.00
CA SER A 55 -6.67 -18.09 1.72
C SER A 55 -5.60 -19.14 1.99
N GLY A 56 -4.40 -18.75 2.44
CA GLY A 56 -3.26 -19.66 2.61
C GLY A 56 -2.63 -20.17 1.32
N ASN A 57 -2.98 -19.58 0.17
CA ASN A 57 -2.37 -19.93 -1.12
C ASN A 57 -0.93 -19.40 -1.25
N ALA A 58 -0.56 -18.41 -0.43
CA ALA A 58 0.80 -17.95 -0.20
C ALA A 58 1.03 -17.77 1.31
N GLU A 59 2.21 -18.14 1.82
CA GLU A 59 2.51 -18.04 3.26
C GLU A 59 2.67 -16.58 3.71
N VAL A 60 3.13 -15.70 2.82
CA VAL A 60 3.29 -14.26 3.08
C VAL A 60 2.98 -13.46 1.82
N GLY A 61 2.72 -12.17 1.97
CA GLY A 61 2.61 -11.27 0.83
C GLY A 61 2.98 -9.83 1.17
N ILE A 62 3.38 -9.08 0.14
CA ILE A 62 3.58 -7.63 0.24
C ILE A 62 2.31 -6.96 -0.28
N VAL A 63 1.51 -6.44 0.65
CA VAL A 63 0.16 -5.92 0.38
C VAL A 63 0.02 -4.46 0.83
N ALA A 64 -1.09 -3.81 0.47
CA ALA A 64 -1.41 -2.49 1.01
C ALA A 64 -1.67 -2.58 2.52
N LEU A 65 -1.14 -1.64 3.31
CA LEU A 65 -1.38 -1.59 4.76
C LEU A 65 -2.87 -1.48 5.08
N SER A 66 -3.64 -0.77 4.25
CA SER A 66 -5.10 -0.67 4.38
C SER A 66 -5.83 -2.01 4.29
N LEU A 67 -5.32 -2.94 3.48
CA LEU A 67 -5.85 -4.31 3.42
C LEU A 67 -5.43 -5.12 4.65
N ALA A 68 -4.19 -4.98 5.11
CA ALA A 68 -3.72 -5.67 6.32
C ALA A 68 -4.47 -5.22 7.58
N LEU A 69 -4.89 -3.95 7.64
CA LEU A 69 -5.68 -3.38 8.74
C LEU A 69 -7.19 -3.64 8.61
N ALA A 70 -7.67 -4.11 7.46
CA ALA A 70 -9.07 -4.39 7.25
C ALA A 70 -9.54 -5.55 8.14
N PRO A 71 -10.80 -5.53 8.64
CA PRO A 71 -11.31 -6.54 9.57
C PRO A 71 -11.07 -7.98 9.13
N ALA A 72 -11.24 -8.27 7.83
CA ALA A 72 -11.07 -9.62 7.26
C ALA A 72 -9.63 -10.16 7.34
N MET A 73 -8.61 -9.30 7.41
CA MET A 73 -7.20 -9.69 7.48
C MET A 73 -6.64 -9.53 8.89
N LYS A 74 -7.12 -8.52 9.62
CA LYS A 74 -6.58 -8.12 10.92
C LYS A 74 -6.76 -9.20 11.99
N SER A 75 -7.80 -10.02 11.91
CA SER A 75 -8.05 -11.11 12.87
C SER A 75 -7.13 -12.32 12.67
N ASP A 76 -6.60 -12.50 11.45
CA ASP A 76 -6.07 -13.80 11.00
C ASP A 76 -4.56 -13.75 10.69
N GLY A 77 -3.91 -12.60 10.93
CA GLY A 77 -2.52 -12.41 10.51
C GLY A 77 -1.74 -11.38 11.32
N ARG A 78 -0.46 -11.26 10.96
CA ARG A 78 0.46 -10.24 11.45
C ARG A 78 1.06 -9.52 10.26
N TYR A 79 1.45 -8.27 10.45
CA TYR A 79 2.12 -7.49 9.43
C TYR A 79 3.34 -6.77 10.02
N VAL A 80 4.26 -6.42 9.13
CA VAL A 80 5.36 -5.48 9.39
C VAL A 80 5.30 -4.44 8.28
N VAL A 81 5.49 -3.18 8.63
CA VAL A 81 5.50 -2.09 7.66
C VAL A 81 6.88 -2.02 7.01
N ILE A 82 6.92 -2.01 5.68
CA ILE A 82 8.16 -1.73 4.93
C ILE A 82 8.46 -0.24 5.09
N PRO A 83 9.69 0.16 5.48
CA PRO A 83 10.05 1.56 5.65
C PRO A 83 9.74 2.44 4.41
N PRO A 84 9.15 3.65 4.58
CA PRO A 84 8.77 4.54 3.46
C PRO A 84 9.90 5.06 2.56
N GLY A 85 11.17 4.67 2.78
CA GLY A 85 12.31 5.00 1.91
C GLY A 85 12.79 3.84 1.03
N ASP A 86 12.26 2.63 1.26
CA ASP A 86 12.76 1.41 0.62
C ASP A 86 12.09 1.17 -0.75
N TYR A 87 11.05 1.95 -1.07
CA TYR A 87 10.29 1.86 -2.31
C TYR A 87 9.79 3.24 -2.77
N PRO A 88 9.51 3.43 -4.07
CA PRO A 88 8.94 4.69 -4.57
C PRO A 88 7.63 5.05 -3.87
N PRO A 89 7.41 6.33 -3.49
CA PRO A 89 6.19 6.75 -2.83
C PRO A 89 4.92 6.40 -3.61
N LEU A 90 3.94 5.81 -2.92
CA LEU A 90 2.64 5.44 -3.48
C LEU A 90 1.65 6.60 -3.36
N ILE A 91 1.73 7.57 -4.27
CA ILE A 91 0.86 8.74 -4.28
C ILE A 91 -0.50 8.39 -4.90
N GLN A 92 -1.57 8.65 -4.15
CA GLN A 92 -2.95 8.42 -4.59
C GLN A 92 -3.64 9.77 -4.81
N ALA A 93 -4.26 9.94 -5.97
CA ALA A 93 -4.97 11.15 -6.34
C ALA A 93 -6.42 10.83 -6.72
N ALA A 94 -7.33 11.74 -6.35
CA ALA A 94 -8.72 11.71 -6.79
C ALA A 94 -8.97 12.87 -7.76
N VAL A 95 -9.69 12.61 -8.85
CA VAL A 95 -10.01 13.63 -9.88
C VAL A 95 -11.49 13.56 -10.25
N ILE A 96 -12.08 14.70 -10.61
CA ILE A 96 -13.42 14.75 -11.21
C ILE A 96 -13.27 14.62 -12.72
N LEU A 97 -13.97 13.66 -13.31
CA LEU A 97 -13.98 13.49 -14.76
C LEU A 97 -14.61 14.71 -15.44
N LYS A 98 -13.93 15.25 -16.46
CA LYS A 98 -14.39 16.41 -17.23
C LYS A 98 -15.80 16.23 -17.81
N SER A 99 -16.11 14.98 -18.20
CA SER A 99 -17.38 14.54 -18.80
C SER A 99 -18.50 14.26 -17.78
N SER A 100 -18.22 14.32 -16.47
CA SER A 100 -19.23 14.07 -15.45
C SER A 100 -20.40 15.05 -15.59
N GLN A 101 -21.63 14.52 -15.60
CA GLN A 101 -22.85 15.32 -15.54
C GLN A 101 -23.16 15.75 -14.09
N GLU A 102 -22.57 15.05 -13.11
CA GLU A 102 -22.80 15.24 -11.68
C GLU A 102 -21.63 15.98 -11.00
N LYS A 103 -21.14 17.07 -11.62
CA LYS A 103 -19.97 17.82 -11.10
C LYS A 103 -20.22 18.38 -9.71
N ALA A 104 -21.43 18.84 -9.41
CA ALA A 104 -21.76 19.39 -8.10
C ALA A 104 -21.62 18.32 -7.01
N VAL A 105 -22.20 17.13 -7.22
CA VAL A 105 -22.10 15.99 -6.29
C VAL A 105 -20.65 15.48 -6.19
N ALA A 106 -19.93 15.39 -7.31
CA ALA A 106 -18.52 14.98 -7.30
C ALA A 106 -17.64 15.94 -6.50
N ASN A 107 -17.88 17.26 -6.59
CA ASN A 107 -17.19 18.25 -5.76
C ASN A 107 -17.54 18.12 -4.28
N GLN A 108 -18.81 17.85 -3.94
CA GLN A 108 -19.21 17.59 -2.56
C GLN A 108 -18.51 16.34 -2.01
N PHE A 109 -18.40 15.28 -2.81
CA PHE A 109 -17.67 14.08 -2.42
C PHE A 109 -16.17 14.34 -2.21
N LEU A 110 -15.51 15.09 -3.11
CA LEU A 110 -14.12 15.48 -2.91
C LEU A 110 -13.92 16.34 -1.66
N LYS A 111 -14.88 17.21 -1.32
CA LYS A 111 -14.85 17.97 -0.07
C LYS A 111 -15.00 17.05 1.15
N PHE A 112 -15.94 16.10 1.09
CA PHE A 112 -16.17 15.10 2.13
C PHE A 112 -14.91 14.26 2.43
N LEU A 113 -14.15 13.86 1.40
CA LEU A 113 -12.89 13.12 1.58
C LEU A 113 -11.83 13.90 2.38
N LYS A 114 -11.94 15.24 2.43
CA LYS A 114 -11.01 16.13 3.16
C LYS A 114 -11.50 16.52 4.55
N GLU A 115 -12.71 16.11 4.94
CA GLU A 115 -13.23 16.39 6.28
C GLU A 115 -12.42 15.64 7.33
N SER A 116 -12.26 16.23 8.51
CA SER A 116 -11.41 15.68 9.57
C SER A 116 -11.80 14.26 9.98
N GLY A 117 -13.10 13.94 9.99
CA GLY A 117 -13.60 12.59 10.26
C GLY A 117 -13.15 11.58 9.20
N THR A 118 -13.24 11.94 7.92
CA THR A 118 -12.80 11.09 6.81
C THR A 118 -11.28 10.94 6.77
N VAL A 119 -10.53 12.01 7.04
CA VAL A 119 -9.06 11.97 7.15
C VAL A 119 -8.63 11.10 8.33
N ALA A 120 -9.29 11.20 9.49
CA ALA A 120 -9.02 10.34 10.64
C ALA A 120 -9.29 8.86 10.31
N LEU A 121 -10.37 8.56 9.59
CA LEU A 121 -10.68 7.21 9.12
C LEU A 121 -9.60 6.69 8.16
N MET A 122 -9.17 7.50 7.19
CA MET A 122 -8.09 7.14 6.27
C MET A 122 -6.79 6.81 7.02
N ARG A 123 -6.40 7.63 8.01
CA ARG A 123 -5.25 7.36 8.86
C ARG A 123 -5.38 6.07 9.67
N GLN A 124 -6.59 5.76 10.17
CA GLN A 124 -6.86 4.51 10.88
C GLN A 124 -6.62 3.27 10.01
N TYR A 125 -6.84 3.39 8.69
CA TYR A 125 -6.54 2.36 7.70
C TYR A 125 -5.14 2.51 7.08
N GLY A 126 -4.26 3.32 7.66
CA GLY A 126 -2.85 3.40 7.25
C GLY A 126 -2.59 4.23 6.00
N PHE A 127 -3.52 5.07 5.57
CA PHE A 127 -3.26 6.08 4.56
C PHE A 127 -2.63 7.32 5.21
N ALA A 128 -1.62 7.89 4.55
CA ALA A 128 -1.10 9.21 4.88
C ALA A 128 -1.80 10.28 4.03
N VAL A 129 -2.05 11.44 4.62
CA VAL A 129 -2.46 12.64 3.89
C VAL A 129 -1.26 13.59 3.70
N PRO A 130 -1.29 14.54 2.74
CA PRO A 130 -0.15 15.42 2.46
C PRO A 130 0.42 16.14 3.69
N GLU A 131 -0.43 16.48 4.66
CA GLU A 131 -0.03 17.11 5.93
C GLU A 131 0.87 16.20 6.78
N ASP A 132 0.68 14.88 6.70
CA ASP A 132 1.49 13.88 7.41
C ASP A 132 2.89 13.78 6.81
N ILE A 133 2.99 13.91 5.49
CA ILE A 133 4.25 13.89 4.75
C ILE A 133 5.05 15.18 4.99
N ALA A 134 4.37 16.33 4.99
CA ALA A 134 5.00 17.62 5.29
C ALA A 134 5.56 17.69 6.73
N SER A 135 4.84 17.11 7.69
CA SER A 135 5.28 17.04 9.10
C SER A 135 6.49 16.12 9.30
N ALA A 136 6.64 15.07 8.47
CA ALA A 136 7.80 14.18 8.50
C ALA A 136 9.09 14.83 7.94
N HIS A 137 8.97 15.84 7.06
CA HIS A 137 10.10 16.58 6.49
C HIS A 137 10.39 17.93 7.18
N GLY A 138 9.58 18.32 8.18
CA GLY A 138 9.66 19.63 8.85
C GLY A 138 10.65 19.75 10.03
N ASN A 139 11.36 18.68 10.41
CA ASN A 139 12.27 18.67 11.58
C ASN A 139 13.77 18.67 11.24
N THR A 140 14.18 19.13 10.05
CA THR A 140 15.61 19.19 9.65
C THR A 140 16.11 20.58 9.27
N SER A 141 15.47 21.67 9.74
CA SER A 141 16.09 23.00 9.64
C SER A 141 15.70 23.93 10.79
N ALA A 142 16.35 23.75 11.93
CA ALA A 142 16.48 24.79 12.95
C ALA A 142 17.78 24.58 13.72
N SER A 143 18.91 24.72 13.01
CA SER A 143 20.27 24.86 13.56
C SER A 143 21.19 25.35 12.46
N GLN A 144 21.09 26.65 12.15
CA GLN A 144 22.18 27.54 11.76
C GLN A 144 21.64 28.96 11.58
#